data_AF-A0A6M1YVE5-F1
#
_entry.id   AF-A0A6M1YVE5-F1
#
_cell.length_a   1.000
_cell.length_b   1.000
_cell.length_c   1.000
_cell.angle_alpha   90.00
_cell.angle_beta   90.00
_cell.angle_gamma   90.00
#
_symmetry.space_group_name_H-M   'P 1'
#
loop_
_entity.id
_entity.type
_entity.pdbx_description
1 polymer ?
#
loop_
_entity_poly.entity_id
_entity_poly.type
_entity_poly.pdbx_seq_one_letter_code
_entity_poly.pdbx_strand_id
1 'polypeptide(L)'
;MDKRTILFVIVLAGFFYLMQFVFPPAKKTAPPQQKEQVVTTPIDETTKKYYPKQSAKESFYVIENDYQQLVFSSKGGSLAEINLPFRTKENKKSIVNEIKFDKEIKEVSKPNARFPLNSYNTFKDGQIVEEKPTFGGFYPLIRRSLEGTDKNINPKYYALNIVSDSDSIDNANFNLVKLEKDFVQFELVSSDIRIVKTYQFAKDAPYTFDLTVAIDGAPRNLWLSSGVPEVELTSGSYSPVLKMRTYRKQKNVIDKLTL
;
A
#
# COMPACT_ATOMS: atom_id res chain seq x y z
N MET A 1 30.06 6.00 52.39
CA MET A 1 30.35 6.55 51.05
C MET A 1 31.67 7.30 51.13
N ASP A 2 32.64 6.95 50.28
CA ASP A 2 33.93 7.65 50.24
C ASP A 2 33.72 9.07 49.68
N LYS A 3 34.49 10.05 50.17
CA LYS A 3 34.49 11.44 49.69
C LYS A 3 34.74 11.51 48.18
N ARG A 4 35.51 10.55 47.65
CA ARG A 4 35.77 10.40 46.21
C ARG A 4 34.52 10.00 45.42
N THR A 5 33.66 9.16 46.00
CA THR A 5 32.39 8.76 45.39
C THR A 5 31.41 9.92 45.34
N ILE A 6 31.35 10.74 46.39
CA ILE A 6 30.49 11.93 46.44
C ILE A 6 30.94 12.95 45.38
N LEU A 7 32.24 13.21 45.28
CA LEU A 7 32.81 14.12 44.28
C LEU A 7 32.52 13.64 42.85
N PHE A 8 32.66 12.34 42.59
CA PHE A 8 32.36 11.75 41.28
C PHE A 8 30.90 11.95 40.89
N VAL A 9 29.95 11.71 41.80
CA VAL A 9 28.51 11.88 41.54
C VAL A 9 28.17 13.34 41.24
N ILE A 10 28.77 14.31 41.95
CA ILE A 10 28.54 15.74 41.72
C ILE A 10 29.08 16.17 40.35
N VAL A 11 30.29 15.73 39.99
CA VAL A 11 30.89 16.04 38.69
C VAL A 11 30.08 15.41 37.55
N LEU A 12 29.65 14.17 37.72
CA LEU A 12 28.82 13.46 36.74
C LEU A 12 27.46 14.16 36.54
N ALA A 13 26.80 14.55 37.63
CA ALA A 13 25.54 15.29 37.57
C ALA A 13 25.71 16.66 36.90
N GLY A 14 26.80 17.38 37.21
CA GLY A 14 27.14 18.64 36.56
C GLY A 14 27.39 18.48 35.06
N PHE A 15 28.05 17.39 34.66
CA PHE A 15 28.26 17.07 33.24
C PHE A 15 26.95 16.80 32.49
N PHE A 16 26.04 16.02 33.09
CA PHE A 16 24.71 15.78 32.50
C PHE A 16 23.89 17.07 32.38
N TYR A 17 23.97 17.95 33.38
CA TYR A 17 23.30 19.25 33.34
C TYR A 17 23.84 20.16 32.22
N LEU A 18 25.17 20.21 32.06
CA LEU A 18 25.82 20.94 30.97
C LEU A 18 25.43 20.38 29.59
N MET A 19 25.37 19.06 29.45
CA MET A 19 24.93 18.41 28.21
C MET A 19 23.48 18.75 27.85
N GLN A 20 22.58 18.86 28.84
CA GLN A 20 21.20 19.28 28.61
C GLN A 20 21.09 20.76 28.19
N PHE A 21 22.03 21.61 28.60
CA PHE A 21 22.07 23.02 28.20
C PHE A 21 22.67 23.21 26.79
N VAL A 22 23.74 22.47 26.46
CA VAL A 22 24.40 22.54 25.14
C VAL A 22 23.57 21.83 24.06
N PHE A 23 22.88 20.73 24.43
CA PHE A 23 22.01 19.96 23.55
C PHE A 23 20.60 19.87 24.14
N PRO A 24 19.83 20.96 24.14
CA PRO A 24 18.45 20.91 24.61
C PRO A 24 17.69 19.87 23.81
N PRO A 25 16.89 18.99 24.46
CA PRO A 25 16.07 18.02 23.75
C PRO A 25 15.18 18.79 22.76
N ALA A 26 15.10 18.27 21.53
CA ALA A 26 14.27 18.87 20.50
C ALA A 26 12.87 19.13 21.09
N LYS A 27 12.43 20.39 21.06
CA LYS A 27 11.05 20.73 21.40
C LYS A 27 10.18 19.81 20.56
N LYS A 28 9.32 19.01 21.21
CA LYS A 28 8.28 18.24 20.52
C LYS A 28 7.29 19.25 19.93
N THR A 29 7.65 19.85 18.80
CA THR A 29 6.71 20.61 17.98
C THR A 29 5.68 19.60 17.55
N ALA A 30 4.44 19.75 18.02
CA ALA A 30 3.33 19.02 17.42
C ALA A 30 3.43 19.25 15.90
N PRO A 31 3.36 18.19 15.07
CA PRO A 31 3.37 18.39 13.63
C PRO A 31 2.25 19.38 13.29
N PRO A 32 2.50 20.35 12.39
CA PRO A 32 1.48 21.31 12.02
C PRO A 32 0.22 20.55 11.60
N GLN A 33 -0.91 20.86 12.25
CA GLN A 33 -2.21 20.36 11.82
C GLN A 33 -2.48 20.90 10.43
N GLN A 34 -2.10 20.13 9.41
CA GLN A 34 -2.58 20.33 8.06
C GLN A 34 -4.10 20.14 8.12
N LYS A 35 -4.84 21.22 7.85
CA LYS A 35 -6.27 21.15 7.60
C LYS A 35 -6.44 20.41 6.27
N GLU A 36 -6.56 19.10 6.33
CA GLU A 36 -6.96 18.29 5.17
C GLU A 36 -8.35 18.72 4.75
N GLN A 37 -8.45 19.24 3.52
CA GLN A 37 -9.72 19.43 2.85
C GLN A 37 -10.25 18.04 2.53
N VAL A 38 -11.41 17.70 3.12
CA VAL A 38 -12.20 16.54 2.70
C VAL A 38 -12.61 16.79 1.26
N VAL A 39 -11.89 16.19 0.31
CA VAL A 39 -12.32 16.15 -1.09
C VAL A 39 -13.53 15.23 -1.13
N THR A 40 -14.71 15.82 -0.95
CA THR A 40 -15.97 15.17 -1.30
C THR A 40 -16.07 15.30 -2.81
N THR A 41 -15.43 14.40 -3.54
CA THR A 41 -15.71 14.29 -4.98
C THR A 41 -17.16 13.81 -5.08
N PRO A 42 -18.11 14.62 -5.61
CA PRO A 42 -19.43 14.10 -5.92
C PRO A 42 -19.25 12.93 -6.90
N ILE A 43 -19.93 11.82 -6.62
CA ILE A 43 -19.97 10.67 -7.51
C ILE A 43 -20.67 11.15 -8.79
N ASP A 44 -19.88 11.46 -9.81
CA ASP A 44 -20.40 11.91 -11.09
C ASP A 44 -21.03 10.72 -11.82
N GLU A 45 -22.36 10.69 -11.82
CA GLU A 45 -23.16 9.65 -12.47
C GLU A 45 -23.04 9.65 -14.01
N THR A 46 -22.34 10.64 -14.59
CA THR A 46 -22.23 10.80 -16.05
C THR A 46 -21.02 10.13 -16.70
N THR A 47 -20.12 9.52 -15.91
CA THR A 47 -19.00 8.75 -16.46
C THR A 47 -19.54 7.53 -17.22
N LYS A 48 -19.35 7.50 -18.56
CA LYS A 48 -19.66 6.32 -19.39
C LYS A 48 -19.03 5.08 -18.75
N LYS A 49 -19.88 4.24 -18.14
CA LYS A 49 -19.44 3.04 -17.45
C LYS A 49 -18.88 2.06 -18.48
N TYR A 50 -17.56 1.91 -18.49
CA TYR A 50 -16.91 0.87 -19.26
C TYR A 50 -17.09 -0.43 -18.47
N TYR A 51 -17.97 -1.31 -18.94
CA TYR A 51 -18.10 -2.66 -18.41
C TYR A 51 -17.36 -3.61 -19.35
N PRO A 52 -16.09 -3.95 -19.10
CA PRO A 52 -15.46 -5.01 -19.87
C PRO A 52 -16.26 -6.30 -19.66
N LYS A 53 -16.38 -7.10 -20.73
CA LYS A 53 -17.05 -8.40 -20.68
C LYS A 53 -16.35 -9.27 -19.62
N GLN A 54 -17.02 -9.50 -18.49
CA GLN A 54 -16.43 -10.18 -17.34
C GLN A 54 -15.99 -11.60 -17.71
N SER A 55 -14.74 -11.91 -17.42
CA SER A 55 -14.26 -13.27 -17.27
C SER A 55 -14.52 -13.74 -15.84
N ALA A 56 -14.90 -15.00 -15.65
CA ALA A 56 -14.92 -15.61 -14.31
C ALA A 56 -13.51 -15.67 -13.69
N LYS A 57 -12.48 -15.51 -14.52
CA LYS A 57 -11.07 -15.46 -14.14
C LYS A 57 -10.70 -14.07 -13.63
N GLU A 58 -9.93 -14.06 -12.56
CA GLU A 58 -9.32 -12.87 -11.98
C GLU A 58 -8.56 -12.05 -13.04
N SER A 59 -8.77 -10.73 -13.02
CA SER A 59 -8.12 -9.78 -13.92
C SER A 59 -7.34 -8.74 -13.11
N PHE A 60 -6.19 -8.31 -13.64
CA PHE A 60 -5.30 -7.37 -12.95
C PHE A 60 -5.29 -6.01 -13.63
N TYR A 61 -5.15 -4.95 -12.83
CA TYR A 61 -5.11 -3.56 -13.27
C TYR A 61 -3.95 -2.84 -12.59
N VAL A 62 -3.27 -1.93 -13.30
CA VAL A 62 -2.08 -1.24 -12.78
C VAL A 62 -2.17 0.25 -12.97
N ILE A 63 -1.87 0.98 -11.90
CA ILE A 63 -1.46 2.38 -11.93
C ILE A 63 -0.03 2.49 -11.40
N GLU A 64 0.77 3.36 -11.99
CA GLU A 64 2.20 3.47 -11.70
C GLU A 64 2.68 4.91 -11.75
N ASN A 65 3.55 5.26 -10.81
CA ASN A 65 4.30 6.50 -10.80
C ASN A 65 5.81 6.21 -10.64
N ASP A 66 6.64 7.24 -10.56
CA ASP A 66 8.10 7.09 -10.47
C ASP A 66 8.59 6.37 -9.18
N TYR A 67 7.71 6.14 -8.21
CA TYR A 67 8.04 5.69 -6.86
C TYR A 67 7.42 4.34 -6.49
N GLN A 68 6.32 3.96 -7.13
CA GLN A 68 5.62 2.70 -6.87
C GLN A 68 4.66 2.33 -8.01
N GLN A 69 4.52 1.03 -8.22
CA GLN A 69 3.53 0.39 -9.06
C GLN A 69 2.52 -0.32 -8.14
N LEU A 70 1.25 0.01 -8.31
CA LEU A 70 0.14 -0.60 -7.56
C LEU A 70 -0.62 -1.54 -8.49
N VAL A 71 -0.71 -2.80 -8.09
CA VAL A 71 -1.37 -3.87 -8.86
C VAL A 71 -2.64 -4.26 -8.14
N PHE A 72 -3.76 -4.05 -8.81
CA PHE A 72 -5.10 -4.34 -8.30
C PHE A 72 -5.65 -5.61 -8.92
N SER A 73 -6.40 -6.37 -8.13
CA SER A 73 -7.15 -7.54 -8.56
C SER A 73 -8.64 -7.20 -8.65
N SER A 74 -9.30 -7.74 -9.69
CA SER A 74 -10.77 -7.75 -9.77
C SER A 74 -11.39 -8.53 -8.61
N LYS A 75 -10.67 -9.49 -8.00
CA LYS A 75 -11.10 -10.17 -6.79
C LYS A 75 -10.92 -9.25 -5.58
N GLY A 76 -12.02 -8.99 -4.89
CA GLY A 76 -12.06 -8.07 -3.76
C GLY A 76 -11.89 -6.59 -4.12
N GLY A 77 -11.68 -6.24 -5.40
CA GLY A 77 -11.30 -4.88 -5.81
C GLY A 77 -10.10 -4.40 -4.99
N SER A 78 -9.12 -5.28 -4.82
CA SER A 78 -8.11 -5.24 -3.76
C SER A 78 -6.71 -5.15 -4.33
N LEU A 79 -5.72 -4.91 -3.48
CA LEU A 79 -4.36 -4.65 -3.88
C LEU A 79 -3.53 -5.93 -3.75
N ALA A 80 -3.18 -6.51 -4.90
CA ALA A 80 -2.49 -7.79 -5.01
C ALA A 80 -0.96 -7.63 -4.91
N GLU A 81 -0.41 -6.54 -5.45
CA GLU A 81 1.03 -6.25 -5.36
C GLU A 81 1.30 -4.74 -5.21
N ILE A 82 2.30 -4.40 -4.40
CA ILE A 82 2.94 -3.08 -4.37
C ILE A 82 4.39 -3.31 -4.73
N ASN A 83 4.82 -2.74 -5.84
CA ASN A 83 6.17 -2.94 -6.38
C ASN A 83 6.88 -1.59 -6.40
N LEU A 84 8.06 -1.51 -5.79
CA LEU A 84 8.87 -0.30 -5.75
C LEU A 84 9.92 -0.35 -6.87
N PRO A 85 9.88 0.54 -7.87
CA PRO A 85 10.85 0.54 -8.95
C PRO A 85 12.26 0.77 -8.40
N PHE A 86 13.26 0.16 -9.01
CA PHE A 86 14.65 0.43 -8.67
C PHE A 86 15.09 1.80 -9.19
N ARG A 87 16.09 2.36 -8.50
CA ARG A 87 16.82 3.52 -8.97
C ARG A 87 17.65 3.13 -10.19
N THR A 88 17.38 3.77 -11.33
CA THR A 88 18.15 3.59 -12.57
C THR A 88 18.69 4.93 -13.08
N LYS A 89 19.35 4.92 -14.24
CA LYS A 89 19.78 6.17 -14.89
C LYS A 89 18.57 6.98 -15.38
N GLU A 90 17.51 6.28 -15.77
CA GLU A 90 16.25 6.80 -16.26
C GLU A 90 15.34 7.21 -15.09
N ASN A 91 15.14 6.34 -14.10
CA ASN A 91 14.39 6.65 -12.88
C ASN A 91 15.32 7.03 -11.73
N LYS A 92 15.65 8.32 -11.64
CA LYS A 92 16.48 8.87 -10.54
C LYS A 92 15.69 9.19 -9.27
N LYS A 93 14.35 9.14 -9.33
CA LYS A 93 13.47 9.52 -8.21
C LYS A 93 13.30 8.39 -7.21
N SER A 94 13.36 7.14 -7.65
CA SER A 94 13.40 6.01 -6.74
C SER A 94 14.68 6.00 -5.89
N ILE A 95 14.52 5.63 -4.62
CA ILE A 95 15.61 5.43 -3.67
C ILE A 95 15.97 3.95 -3.48
N VAL A 96 15.21 3.03 -4.08
CA VAL A 96 15.39 1.60 -3.89
C VAL A 96 16.51 1.11 -4.78
N ASN A 97 17.54 0.49 -4.20
CA ASN A 97 18.66 -0.06 -4.95
C ASN A 97 18.45 -1.57 -5.12
N GLU A 98 18.82 -2.07 -6.30
CA GLU A 98 18.87 -3.52 -6.57
C GLU A 98 19.94 -4.18 -5.69
N ILE A 99 19.58 -5.26 -5.01
CA ILE A 99 20.50 -6.06 -4.17
C ILE A 99 20.89 -7.37 -4.87
N LYS A 100 21.83 -8.11 -4.26
CA LYS A 100 22.32 -9.37 -4.82
C LYS A 100 21.20 -10.39 -5.02
N PHE A 101 20.28 -10.49 -4.06
CA PHE A 101 19.16 -11.42 -4.12
C PHE A 101 18.22 -11.17 -5.31
N ASP A 102 17.98 -9.91 -5.65
CA ASP A 102 17.14 -9.55 -6.81
C ASP A 102 17.76 -10.06 -8.12
N LYS A 103 19.09 -9.96 -8.23
CA LYS A 103 19.86 -10.49 -9.37
C LYS A 103 19.81 -12.02 -9.41
N GLU A 104 19.94 -12.66 -8.26
CA GLU A 104 19.86 -14.12 -8.14
C GLU A 104 18.48 -14.65 -8.54
N ILE A 105 17.37 -14.03 -8.11
CA ILE A 105 16.02 -14.42 -8.56
C ILE A 105 15.90 -14.29 -10.07
N LYS A 106 16.42 -13.20 -10.64
CA LYS A 106 16.39 -12.95 -12.09
C LYS A 106 17.11 -14.06 -12.87
N GLU A 107 18.20 -14.58 -12.33
CA GLU A 107 19.01 -15.65 -12.96
C GLU A 107 18.40 -17.04 -12.75
N VAL A 108 18.01 -17.35 -11.51
CA VAL A 108 17.61 -18.71 -11.08
C VAL A 108 16.12 -18.98 -11.31
N SER A 109 15.27 -17.96 -11.19
CA SER A 109 13.81 -18.10 -11.27
C SER A 109 13.16 -16.96 -12.04
N LYS A 110 13.31 -17.02 -13.37
CA LYS A 110 12.76 -16.00 -14.27
C LYS A 110 11.26 -15.69 -14.03
N PRO A 111 10.38 -16.67 -13.78
CA PRO A 111 8.97 -16.35 -13.58
C PRO A 111 8.71 -15.53 -12.31
N ASN A 112 9.48 -15.75 -11.24
CA ASN A 112 9.36 -15.02 -9.98
C ASN A 112 10.03 -13.63 -10.01
N ALA A 113 10.79 -13.31 -11.05
CA ALA A 113 11.30 -11.96 -11.32
C ALA A 113 10.34 -11.12 -12.19
N ARG A 114 9.08 -11.54 -12.37
CA ARG A 114 8.06 -10.80 -13.12
C ARG A 114 7.38 -9.73 -12.27
N PHE A 115 7.17 -8.55 -12.83
CA PHE A 115 6.49 -7.43 -12.17
C PHE A 115 5.53 -6.73 -13.16
N PRO A 116 4.21 -6.76 -12.90
CA PRO A 116 3.49 -7.65 -11.98
C PRO A 116 3.66 -9.14 -12.33
N LEU A 117 3.15 -10.06 -11.50
CA LEU A 117 3.33 -11.51 -11.75
C LEU A 117 2.54 -11.95 -12.99
N ASN A 118 1.34 -11.38 -13.13
CA ASN A 118 0.38 -11.69 -14.18
C ASN A 118 0.31 -10.57 -15.21
N SER A 119 -0.21 -10.89 -16.41
CA SER A 119 -0.63 -9.85 -17.37
C SER A 119 -1.69 -8.96 -16.74
N TYR A 120 -1.68 -7.69 -17.14
CA TYR A 120 -2.48 -6.66 -16.49
C TYR A 120 -2.95 -5.61 -17.49
N ASN A 121 -3.99 -4.88 -17.11
CA ASN A 121 -4.50 -3.75 -17.88
C ASN A 121 -4.00 -2.44 -17.26
N THR A 122 -3.60 -1.49 -18.09
CA THR A 122 -3.18 -0.15 -17.65
C THR A 122 -3.69 0.92 -18.59
N PHE A 123 -3.70 2.17 -18.15
CA PHE A 123 -4.15 3.30 -18.94
C PHE A 123 -2.97 3.99 -19.61
N LYS A 124 -2.88 3.90 -20.95
CA LYS A 124 -1.86 4.57 -21.77
C LYS A 124 -2.53 5.29 -22.93
N ASP A 125 -2.08 6.53 -23.18
CA ASP A 125 -2.51 7.33 -24.32
C ASP A 125 -4.04 7.45 -24.49
N GLY A 126 -4.77 7.54 -23.38
CA GLY A 126 -6.23 7.69 -23.39
C GLY A 126 -7.02 6.38 -23.46
N GLN A 127 -6.36 5.22 -23.49
CA GLN A 127 -7.00 3.92 -23.65
C GLN A 127 -6.50 2.89 -22.63
N ILE A 128 -7.32 1.90 -22.35
CA ILE A 128 -6.93 0.75 -21.54
C ILE A 128 -6.26 -0.27 -22.46
N VAL A 129 -5.02 -0.62 -22.15
CA VAL A 129 -4.22 -1.58 -22.90
C VAL A 129 -3.81 -2.74 -22.00
N GLU A 130 -3.80 -3.95 -22.55
CA GLU A 130 -3.26 -5.13 -21.86
C GLU A 130 -1.75 -5.21 -22.08
N GLU A 131 -0.99 -5.33 -20.99
CA GLU A 131 0.46 -5.46 -21.01
C GLU A 131 0.92 -6.76 -20.36
N LYS A 132 2.11 -7.18 -20.79
CA LYS A 132 2.80 -8.33 -20.23
C LYS A 132 3.66 -7.89 -19.04
N PRO A 133 3.93 -8.80 -18.09
CA PRO A 133 4.90 -8.57 -17.03
C PRO A 133 6.24 -8.02 -17.52
N THR A 134 6.78 -7.07 -16.77
CA THR A 134 8.17 -6.63 -16.91
C THR A 134 9.09 -7.55 -16.10
N PHE A 135 10.39 -7.56 -16.43
CA PHE A 135 11.35 -8.50 -15.87
C PHE A 135 12.41 -7.80 -15.03
N GLY A 136 12.39 -8.05 -13.71
CA GLY A 136 13.17 -7.32 -12.72
C GLY A 136 12.75 -5.85 -12.63
N GLY A 137 13.65 -5.00 -12.13
CA GLY A 137 13.42 -3.56 -12.09
C GLY A 137 12.57 -3.07 -10.91
N PHE A 138 12.08 -3.98 -10.07
CA PHE A 138 11.23 -3.66 -8.93
C PHE A 138 11.58 -4.52 -7.70
N TYR A 139 11.28 -3.97 -6.53
CA TYR A 139 11.27 -4.65 -5.24
C TYR A 139 9.83 -4.80 -4.73
N PRO A 140 9.35 -6.01 -4.40
CA PRO A 140 8.01 -6.20 -3.88
C PRO A 140 7.90 -5.75 -2.41
N LEU A 141 6.90 -4.92 -2.10
CA LEU A 141 6.65 -4.42 -0.74
C LEU A 141 5.70 -5.33 0.06
N ILE A 142 4.75 -5.99 -0.62
CA ILE A 142 3.81 -6.94 -0.01
C ILE A 142 4.05 -8.36 -0.52
N ARG A 143 3.53 -9.36 0.22
CA ARG A 143 3.70 -10.76 -0.12
C ARG A 143 3.07 -11.09 -1.47
N ARG A 144 3.80 -11.83 -2.31
CA ARG A 144 3.37 -12.26 -3.64
C ARG A 144 3.37 -13.79 -3.76
N SER A 145 2.52 -14.30 -4.64
CA SER A 145 2.55 -15.72 -5.01
C SER A 145 3.88 -16.06 -5.69
N LEU A 146 4.33 -17.30 -5.55
CA LEU A 146 5.54 -17.78 -6.21
C LEU A 146 5.17 -18.82 -7.28
N GLU A 147 5.49 -18.53 -8.53
CA GLU A 147 5.30 -19.42 -9.66
C GLU A 147 6.25 -20.63 -9.52
N GLY A 148 5.72 -21.83 -9.77
CA GLY A 148 6.44 -23.10 -9.54
C GLY A 148 6.29 -23.66 -8.12
N THR A 149 5.44 -23.06 -7.28
CA THR A 149 5.07 -23.59 -5.97
C THR A 149 3.56 -23.70 -5.83
N ASP A 150 3.07 -24.56 -4.94
CA ASP A 150 1.64 -24.62 -4.59
C ASP A 150 1.20 -23.42 -3.71
N LYS A 151 2.10 -22.48 -3.43
CA LYS A 151 1.88 -21.33 -2.54
C LYS A 151 1.32 -20.15 -3.32
N ASN A 152 0.08 -20.29 -3.79
CA ASN A 152 -0.70 -19.17 -4.29
C ASN A 152 -1.41 -18.46 -3.14
N ILE A 153 -1.35 -17.12 -3.15
CA ILE A 153 -2.09 -16.30 -2.19
C ILE A 153 -3.56 -16.26 -2.61
N ASN A 154 -4.43 -16.74 -1.74
CA ASN A 154 -5.87 -16.61 -1.94
C ASN A 154 -6.28 -15.12 -1.91
N PRO A 155 -7.10 -14.63 -2.86
CA PRO A 155 -7.48 -13.21 -2.94
C PRO A 155 -8.07 -12.61 -1.66
N LYS A 156 -8.69 -13.42 -0.79
CA LYS A 156 -9.13 -12.94 0.54
C LYS A 156 -8.01 -12.34 1.39
N TYR A 157 -6.76 -12.71 1.13
CA TYR A 157 -5.58 -12.22 1.84
C TYR A 157 -4.87 -11.06 1.13
N TYR A 158 -5.37 -10.56 0.01
CA TYR A 158 -4.84 -9.36 -0.62
C TYR A 158 -5.00 -8.13 0.27
N ALA A 159 -4.10 -7.16 0.07
CA ALA A 159 -4.11 -5.94 0.83
C ALA A 159 -5.34 -5.11 0.47
N LEU A 160 -5.91 -4.44 1.46
CA LEU A 160 -7.07 -3.57 1.32
C LEU A 160 -8.32 -4.29 0.77
N ASN A 161 -8.40 -5.60 0.98
CA ASN A 161 -9.61 -6.36 0.75
C ASN A 161 -10.64 -6.14 1.87
N ILE A 162 -11.93 -6.23 1.54
CA ILE A 162 -13.00 -6.24 2.55
C ILE A 162 -13.34 -7.69 2.83
N VAL A 163 -13.22 -8.10 4.08
CA VAL A 163 -13.55 -9.44 4.55
C VAL A 163 -14.78 -9.38 5.47
N SER A 164 -15.54 -10.46 5.52
CA SER A 164 -16.71 -10.57 6.39
C SER A 164 -16.82 -11.96 7.01
N ASP A 165 -17.70 -12.11 8.00
CA ASP A 165 -17.98 -13.43 8.60
C ASP A 165 -18.64 -14.40 7.61
N SER A 166 -19.19 -13.87 6.51
CA SER A 166 -19.73 -14.67 5.41
C SER A 166 -18.75 -14.73 4.24
N ASP A 167 -18.44 -15.93 3.76
CA ASP A 167 -17.49 -16.16 2.65
C ASP A 167 -17.89 -15.48 1.31
N SER A 168 -19.07 -14.86 1.23
CA SER A 168 -19.63 -14.29 0.00
C SER A 168 -18.90 -13.04 -0.49
N ILE A 169 -18.25 -12.26 0.39
CA ILE A 169 -17.61 -10.98 0.03
C ILE A 169 -16.09 -11.14 -0.18
N ASP A 170 -15.44 -11.99 0.61
CA ASP A 170 -13.98 -12.13 0.67
C ASP A 170 -13.32 -12.39 -0.68
N ASN A 171 -14.01 -13.12 -1.57
CA ASN A 171 -13.55 -13.48 -2.91
C ASN A 171 -14.47 -12.96 -4.03
N ALA A 172 -15.35 -12.00 -3.71
CA ALA A 172 -16.27 -11.41 -4.66
C ALA A 172 -15.53 -10.75 -5.82
N ASN A 173 -16.10 -10.80 -7.03
CA ASN A 173 -15.53 -10.14 -8.19
C ASN A 173 -16.10 -8.72 -8.31
N PHE A 174 -15.23 -7.72 -8.21
CA PHE A 174 -15.57 -6.33 -8.43
C PHE A 174 -15.43 -5.99 -9.92
N ASN A 175 -16.37 -5.18 -10.40
CA ASN A 175 -16.31 -4.60 -11.73
C ASN A 175 -15.37 -3.41 -11.74
N LEU A 176 -14.51 -3.32 -12.76
CA LEU A 176 -13.82 -2.08 -13.05
C LEU A 176 -14.86 -1.05 -13.55
N VAL A 177 -14.91 0.11 -12.92
CA VAL A 177 -15.74 1.24 -13.36
C VAL A 177 -14.92 2.21 -14.21
N LYS A 178 -13.69 2.49 -13.75
CA LYS A 178 -12.81 3.50 -14.36
C LYS A 178 -11.36 3.17 -14.07
N LEU A 179 -10.50 3.34 -15.07
CA LEU A 179 -9.05 3.25 -14.96
C LEU A 179 -8.45 4.44 -15.71
N GLU A 180 -7.64 5.22 -15.00
CA GLU A 180 -6.86 6.33 -15.56
C GLU A 180 -5.43 6.22 -15.03
N LYS A 181 -4.57 7.16 -15.42
CA LYS A 181 -3.13 7.14 -15.09
C LYS A 181 -2.85 6.98 -13.59
N ASP A 182 -3.54 7.75 -12.75
CA ASP A 182 -3.29 7.84 -11.31
C ASP A 182 -4.52 7.42 -10.48
N PHE A 183 -5.48 6.73 -11.10
CA PHE A 183 -6.80 6.47 -10.52
C PHE A 183 -7.37 5.12 -10.99
N VAL A 184 -7.93 4.36 -10.06
CA VAL A 184 -8.73 3.17 -10.39
C VAL A 184 -9.96 3.08 -9.48
N GLN A 185 -11.08 2.70 -10.07
CA GLN A 185 -12.33 2.51 -9.34
C GLN A 185 -12.96 1.16 -9.63
N PHE A 186 -13.35 0.50 -8.56
CA PHE A 186 -14.01 -0.80 -8.54
C PHE A 186 -15.39 -0.69 -7.90
N GLU A 187 -16.34 -1.47 -8.42
CA GLU A 187 -17.70 -1.55 -7.91
C GLU A 187 -18.15 -3.00 -7.78
N LEU A 188 -18.67 -3.36 -6.61
CA LEU A 188 -19.41 -4.58 -6.37
C LEU A 188 -20.87 -4.20 -6.10
N VAL A 189 -21.80 -4.81 -6.83
CA VAL A 189 -23.23 -4.73 -6.56
C VAL A 189 -23.71 -6.16 -6.27
N SER A 190 -24.23 -6.35 -5.06
CA SER A 190 -24.91 -7.58 -4.63
C SER A 190 -26.37 -7.25 -4.25
N SER A 191 -27.17 -8.25 -3.89
CA SER A 191 -28.59 -8.10 -3.57
C SER A 191 -28.88 -7.03 -2.52
N ASP A 192 -28.04 -6.94 -1.49
CA ASP A 192 -28.29 -6.13 -0.29
C ASP A 192 -27.20 -5.10 0.01
N ILE A 193 -26.16 -5.03 -0.83
CA ILE A 193 -25.00 -4.17 -0.62
C ILE A 193 -24.37 -3.73 -1.94
N ARG A 194 -23.97 -2.47 -1.98
CA ARG A 194 -23.11 -1.89 -3.01
C ARG A 194 -21.84 -1.38 -2.36
N ILE A 195 -20.69 -1.79 -2.90
CA ILE A 195 -19.37 -1.35 -2.42
C ILE A 195 -18.63 -0.72 -3.58
N VAL A 196 -18.21 0.53 -3.40
CA VAL A 196 -17.35 1.24 -4.36
C VAL A 196 -16.01 1.50 -3.69
N LYS A 197 -14.94 1.00 -4.31
CA LYS A 197 -13.56 1.24 -3.89
C LYS A 197 -12.88 2.14 -4.90
N THR A 198 -12.30 3.22 -4.43
CA THR A 198 -11.60 4.19 -5.25
C THR A 198 -10.18 4.33 -4.73
N TYR A 199 -9.21 4.10 -5.60
CA TYR A 199 -7.79 4.22 -5.32
C TYR A 199 -7.19 5.33 -6.17
N GLN A 200 -6.33 6.15 -5.58
CA GLN A 200 -5.61 7.20 -6.29
C GLN A 200 -4.26 7.49 -5.64
N PHE A 201 -3.27 7.91 -6.42
CA PHE A 201 -2.04 8.41 -5.83
C PHE A 201 -2.27 9.74 -5.09
N ALA A 202 -1.64 9.90 -3.94
CA ALA A 202 -1.67 11.17 -3.23
C ALA A 202 -0.78 12.18 -3.97
N LYS A 203 -1.27 13.42 -4.11
CA LYS A 203 -0.56 14.47 -4.87
C LYS A 203 0.70 14.97 -4.16
N ASP A 204 0.68 14.98 -2.83
CA ASP A 204 1.71 15.64 -2.02
C ASP A 204 2.74 14.67 -1.43
N ALA A 205 2.57 13.36 -1.63
CA ALA A 205 3.42 12.35 -1.01
C ALA A 205 3.68 11.13 -1.94
N PRO A 206 4.94 10.91 -2.37
CA PRO A 206 5.28 10.03 -3.50
C PRO A 206 5.04 8.53 -3.27
N TYR A 207 5.12 8.08 -2.02
CA TYR A 207 4.93 6.67 -1.61
C TYR A 207 3.57 6.42 -0.97
N THR A 208 2.58 7.25 -1.29
CA THR A 208 1.27 7.17 -0.65
C THR A 208 0.16 7.18 -1.69
N PHE A 209 -0.92 6.51 -1.36
CA PHE A 209 -2.12 6.45 -2.15
C PHE A 209 -3.31 6.45 -1.18
N ASP A 210 -4.41 7.00 -1.66
CA ASP A 210 -5.65 7.05 -0.91
C ASP A 210 -6.55 5.90 -1.34
N LEU A 211 -7.21 5.27 -0.36
CA LEU A 211 -8.34 4.38 -0.60
C LEU A 211 -9.58 5.01 0.01
N THR A 212 -10.58 5.28 -0.83
CA THR A 212 -11.93 5.62 -0.39
C THR A 212 -12.86 4.43 -0.60
N VAL A 213 -13.54 4.00 0.46
CA VAL A 213 -14.54 2.93 0.41
C VAL A 213 -15.91 3.53 0.71
N ALA A 214 -16.81 3.51 -0.28
CA ALA A 214 -18.22 3.84 -0.09
C ALA A 214 -19.02 2.55 -0.03
N ILE A 215 -19.92 2.45 0.95
CA ILE A 215 -20.75 1.27 1.19
C ILE A 215 -22.20 1.72 1.36
N ASP A 216 -23.06 1.26 0.47
CA ASP A 216 -24.50 1.47 0.52
C ASP A 216 -25.22 0.13 0.80
N GLY A 217 -26.32 0.16 1.53
CA GLY A 217 -27.10 -1.02 1.91
C GLY A 217 -26.96 -1.40 3.39
N ALA A 218 -27.09 -2.69 3.70
CA ALA A 218 -27.05 -3.19 5.08
C ALA A 218 -25.74 -3.96 5.37
N PRO A 219 -24.60 -3.26 5.57
CA PRO A 219 -23.34 -3.92 5.85
C PRO A 219 -23.38 -4.65 7.19
N ARG A 220 -23.02 -5.93 7.19
CA ARG A 220 -22.86 -6.73 8.41
C ARG A 220 -21.42 -7.18 8.49
N ASN A 221 -20.77 -6.87 9.62
CA ASN A 221 -19.47 -7.43 10.00
C ASN A 221 -18.43 -7.36 8.87
N LEU A 222 -18.14 -6.14 8.40
CA LEU A 222 -17.12 -5.90 7.38
C LEU A 222 -15.84 -5.38 8.03
N TRP A 223 -14.71 -5.97 7.65
CA TRP A 223 -13.37 -5.52 8.05
C TRP A 223 -12.53 -5.23 6.82
N LEU A 224 -11.67 -4.22 6.92
CA LEU A 224 -10.67 -3.93 5.89
C LEU A 224 -9.35 -4.58 6.30
N SER A 225 -8.84 -5.48 5.46
CA SER A 225 -7.54 -6.12 5.66
C SER A 225 -6.42 -5.21 5.19
N SER A 226 -5.31 -5.12 5.93
CA SER A 226 -4.08 -4.44 5.47
C SER A 226 -3.23 -5.31 4.54
N GLY A 227 -3.55 -6.61 4.41
CA GLY A 227 -2.65 -7.60 3.82
C GLY A 227 -1.44 -7.90 4.71
N VAL A 228 -0.45 -8.63 4.17
CA VAL A 228 0.81 -8.97 4.85
C VAL A 228 1.98 -8.25 4.15
N PRO A 229 2.54 -7.17 4.73
CA PRO A 229 3.73 -6.49 4.21
C PRO A 229 4.98 -7.36 4.33
N GLU A 230 5.79 -7.48 3.27
CA GLU A 230 7.05 -8.25 3.28
C GLU A 230 8.24 -7.43 3.82
N VAL A 231 8.26 -6.12 3.57
CA VAL A 231 9.32 -5.24 4.11
C VAL A 231 9.35 -5.27 5.63
N GLU A 232 8.19 -5.38 6.28
CA GLU A 232 8.16 -5.43 7.75
C GLU A 232 8.77 -6.72 8.28
N LEU A 233 8.44 -7.86 7.68
CA LEU A 233 8.99 -9.17 8.06
C LEU A 233 10.50 -9.26 7.81
N THR A 234 10.97 -8.73 6.68
CA THR A 234 12.38 -8.80 6.28
C THR A 234 13.28 -7.76 6.95
N SER A 235 12.72 -6.62 7.37
CA SER A 235 13.52 -5.55 7.98
C SER A 235 14.07 -5.88 9.36
N GLY A 236 13.48 -6.84 10.08
CA GLY A 236 13.83 -7.16 11.48
C GLY A 236 13.80 -5.95 12.42
N SER A 237 13.18 -4.85 11.98
CA SER A 237 13.24 -3.56 12.63
C SER A 237 12.19 -3.50 13.73
N TYR A 238 12.62 -3.13 14.93
CA TYR A 238 11.73 -2.92 16.08
C TYR A 238 10.73 -1.75 15.87
N SER A 239 10.95 -0.90 14.85
CA SER A 239 10.04 0.18 14.48
C SER A 239 9.45 -0.07 13.08
N PRO A 240 8.12 -0.29 12.96
CA PRO A 240 7.46 -0.41 11.67
C PRO A 240 7.59 0.91 10.88
N VAL A 241 8.04 0.81 9.63
CA VAL A 241 8.17 1.96 8.72
C VAL A 241 6.82 2.26 8.05
N LEU A 242 5.99 1.23 7.83
CA LEU A 242 4.65 1.38 7.27
C LEU A 242 3.70 1.93 8.35
N LYS A 243 2.86 2.88 7.96
CA LYS A 243 1.85 3.47 8.83
C LYS A 243 0.54 3.52 8.07
N MET A 244 -0.53 3.05 8.71
CA MET A 244 -1.87 3.20 8.19
C MET A 244 -2.54 4.36 8.91
N ARG A 245 -3.06 5.31 8.13
CA ARG A 245 -3.87 6.40 8.67
C ARG A 245 -5.32 6.14 8.32
N THR A 246 -6.11 5.81 9.33
CA THR A 246 -7.54 5.55 9.19
C THR A 246 -8.32 6.80 9.53
N TYR A 247 -9.21 7.23 8.63
CA TYR A 247 -10.15 8.32 8.89
C TYR A 247 -11.56 7.76 9.05
N ARG A 248 -12.11 7.86 10.27
CA ARG A 248 -13.47 7.39 10.58
C ARG A 248 -14.22 8.48 11.35
N LYS A 249 -15.40 8.89 10.84
CA LYS A 249 -16.29 9.88 11.50
C LYS A 249 -15.55 11.15 11.97
N GLN A 250 -14.76 11.77 11.08
CA GLN A 250 -14.00 12.99 11.37
C GLN A 250 -12.90 12.90 12.43
N LYS A 251 -12.51 11.69 12.85
CA LYS A 251 -11.35 11.48 13.73
C LYS A 251 -10.23 10.78 12.97
N ASN A 252 -9.04 11.37 13.07
CA ASN A 252 -7.80 10.81 12.56
C ASN A 252 -7.25 9.81 13.59
N VAL A 253 -7.09 8.56 13.19
CA VAL A 253 -6.36 7.55 13.97
C VAL A 253 -5.19 7.09 13.11
N ILE A 254 -3.97 7.23 13.62
CA ILE A 254 -2.77 6.67 12.99
C ILE A 254 -2.51 5.35 13.71
N ASP A 255 -2.77 4.26 13.00
CA ASP A 255 -2.49 2.92 13.48
C ASP A 255 -1.05 2.57 13.10
N LYS A 256 -0.22 2.33 14.11
CA LYS A 256 1.09 1.70 13.92
C LYS A 256 0.87 0.20 13.97
N LEU A 257 1.14 -0.49 12.86
CA LEU A 257 1.12 -1.94 12.81
C LEU A 257 2.29 -2.45 13.66
N THR A 258 2.00 -3.11 14.78
CA THR A 258 3.02 -3.79 15.58
C THR A 258 2.84 -5.28 15.28
N LEU A 259 3.82 -5.88 14.61
CA LEU A 259 3.87 -7.33 14.34
C LEU A 259 4.43 -8.08 15.55
#